data_AF-A0A353Y8Z5-F1
#
_entry.id   AF-A0A353Y8Z5-F1
#
_cell.length_a   1.000
_cell.length_b   1.000
_cell.length_c   1.000
_cell.angle_alpha   90.00
_cell.angle_beta   90.00
_cell.angle_gamma   90.00
#
_symmetry.space_group_name_H-M   'P 1'
#
loop_
_entity.id
_entity.type
_entity.pdbx_description
1 polymer ?
#
loop_
_entity_poly.entity_id
_entity_poly.type
_entity_poly.pdbx_seq_one_letter_code
_entity_poly.pdbx_strand_id
1 'polypeptide(L)' 'LAAEEVAAEVKAIVAELGAKGPGDMGKVMGVVKTRLAGKAEMGQVSAAVKAALAG' A
#
# COMPACT_ATOMS: atom_id res chain seq x y z
N LEU A 1 5.93 7.10 10.49
CA LEU A 1 5.22 7.78 9.38
C LEU A 1 3.85 8.19 9.88
N ALA A 2 3.41 9.40 9.57
CA ALA A 2 2.03 9.80 9.79
C ALA A 2 1.09 9.03 8.85
N ALA A 3 -0.20 8.95 9.18
CA ALA A 3 -1.19 8.21 8.38
C ALA A 3 -1.24 8.69 6.91
N GLU A 4 -1.00 9.98 6.69
CA GLU A 4 -0.96 10.61 5.36
C GLU A 4 0.24 10.18 4.53
N GLU A 5 1.43 10.08 5.14
CA GLU A 5 2.64 9.59 4.45
C GLU A 5 2.49 8.13 4.03
N VAL A 6 1.87 7.30 4.87
CA VAL A 6 1.59 5.88 4.54
C VAL A 6 0.67 5.79 3.31
N ALA A 7 -0.38 6.60 3.26
CA ALA A 7 -1.31 6.60 2.14
C ALA A 7 -0.65 7.10 0.85
N ALA A 8 0.21 8.13 0.93
CA ALA A 8 0.99 8.62 -0.20
C ALA A 8 1.93 7.54 -0.75
N GLU A 9 2.64 6.84 0.14
CA GLU A 9 3.59 5.80 -0.26
C GLU A 9 2.91 4.57 -0.85
N VAL A 10 1.76 4.18 -0.28
CA VAL A 10 0.92 3.13 -0.86
C VAL A 10 0.44 3.52 -2.25
N LYS A 11 -0.06 4.75 -2.46
CA LYS A 11 -0.46 5.22 -3.79
C LYS A 11 0.70 5.24 -4.78
N ALA A 12 1.87 5.69 -4.35
CA ALA A 12 3.07 5.67 -5.17
C ALA A 12 3.43 4.24 -5.59
N ILE A 13 3.40 3.29 -4.66
CA ILE A 13 3.67 1.87 -4.94
C ILE A 13 2.60 1.26 -5.86
N VAL A 14 1.32 1.55 -5.65
CA VAL A 14 0.21 1.10 -6.51
C VAL A 14 0.41 1.62 -7.94
N ALA A 15 0.76 2.90 -8.10
CA ALA A 15 1.03 3.51 -9.40
C ALA A 15 2.31 2.93 -10.05
N GLU A 16 3.39 2.75 -9.29
CA GLU A 16 4.66 2.15 -9.74
C GLU A 16 4.46 0.71 -10.23
N LEU A 17 3.60 -0.05 -9.55
CA LEU A 17 3.27 -1.43 -9.91
C LEU A 17 2.23 -1.54 -11.03
N GLY A 18 1.60 -0.43 -11.42
CA GLY A 18 0.49 -0.40 -12.36
C GLY A 18 -0.74 -1.16 -11.85
N ALA A 19 -0.88 -1.27 -10.53
CA ALA A 19 -1.93 -2.05 -9.90
C ALA A 19 -3.27 -1.32 -10.02
N LYS A 20 -4.29 -2.02 -10.52
CA LYS A 20 -5.60 -1.41 -10.83
C LYS A 20 -6.76 -2.12 -10.16
N GLY A 21 -6.52 -3.17 -9.40
CA GLY A 21 -7.61 -3.86 -8.73
C GLY A 21 -7.16 -4.91 -7.72
N PRO A 22 -8.14 -5.63 -7.16
CA PRO A 22 -7.90 -6.60 -6.10
C PRO A 22 -7.02 -7.80 -6.53
N GLY A 23 -6.87 -8.05 -7.83
CA GLY A 23 -5.93 -9.06 -8.34
C GLY A 23 -4.46 -8.71 -8.08
N ASP A 24 -4.12 -7.42 -8.02
CA ASP A 24 -2.77 -6.94 -7.75
C ASP A 24 -2.46 -6.84 -6.25
N MET A 25 -3.44 -7.08 -5.40
CA MET A 25 -3.35 -6.95 -3.94
C MET A 25 -2.14 -7.70 -3.37
N GLY A 26 -1.91 -8.96 -3.78
CA GLY A 26 -0.76 -9.73 -3.30
C GLY A 26 0.58 -9.11 -3.67
N LYS A 27 0.68 -8.54 -4.88
CA LYS A 27 1.89 -7.90 -5.40
C LYS A 27 2.17 -6.58 -4.66
N VAL A 28 1.16 -5.73 -4.55
CA VAL A 28 1.25 -4.46 -3.82
C VAL A 28 1.58 -4.73 -2.35
N MET A 29 0.86 -5.63 -1.69
CA MET A 29 1.08 -5.92 -0.27
C MET A 29 2.49 -6.48 0.01
N GLY A 30 3.07 -7.22 -0.92
CA GLY A 30 4.46 -7.69 -0.82
C GLY A 30 5.46 -6.52 -0.83
N VAL A 31 5.37 -5.64 -1.82
CA VAL A 31 6.27 -4.48 -1.94
C VAL A 31 6.09 -3.50 -0.80
N VAL A 32 4.83 -3.21 -0.44
CA VAL A 32 4.49 -2.31 0.65
C VAL A 32 4.95 -2.89 1.98
N LYS A 33 4.78 -4.19 2.24
CA LYS A 33 5.37 -4.83 3.43
C LYS A 33 6.87 -4.66 3.46
N THR A 34 7.59 -4.88 2.36
CA THR A 34 9.04 -4.73 2.35
C THR A 34 9.50 -3.28 2.55
N ARG A 35 8.83 -2.29 1.91
CA ARG A 35 9.20 -0.87 2.02
C ARG A 35 8.78 -0.23 3.36
N LEU A 36 7.61 -0.61 3.88
CA LEU A 36 7.00 0.00 5.07
C LEU A 36 7.11 -0.87 6.34
N ALA A 37 7.68 -2.08 6.27
CA ALA A 37 8.00 -2.87 7.47
C ALA A 37 8.84 -2.06 8.44
N GLY A 38 8.35 -1.93 9.68
CA GLY A 38 9.02 -1.19 10.76
C GLY A 38 8.97 0.34 10.62
N LYS A 39 8.42 0.89 9.53
CA LYS A 39 8.27 2.35 9.32
C LYS A 39 6.84 2.85 9.51
N ALA A 40 5.87 1.96 9.31
CA ALA A 40 4.45 2.24 9.44
C ALA A 40 3.73 1.11 10.19
N GLU A 41 2.61 1.45 10.80
CA GLU A 41 1.73 0.50 11.47
C GLU A 41 1.03 -0.38 10.39
N MET A 42 1.17 -1.69 10.51
CA MET A 42 0.73 -2.62 9.45
C MET A 42 -0.79 -2.63 9.27
N GLY A 43 -1.57 -2.29 10.31
CA GLY A 43 -3.01 -2.08 10.19
C GLY A 43 -3.34 -0.92 9.26
N GLN A 44 -2.70 0.24 9.43
CA GLN A 44 -2.87 1.40 8.55
C GLN A 44 -2.43 1.13 7.12
N VAL A 45 -1.31 0.44 6.93
CA VAL A 45 -0.78 0.06 5.63
C VAL A 45 -1.76 -0.84 4.87
N SER A 46 -2.24 -1.91 5.52
CA SER A 46 -3.21 -2.83 4.91
C SER A 46 -4.52 -2.12 4.54
N ALA A 47 -5.00 -1.21 5.40
CA ALA A 47 -6.20 -0.42 5.12
C ALA A 47 -6.00 0.51 3.91
N ALA A 48 -4.86 1.21 3.83
CA ALA A 48 -4.53 2.09 2.72
C ALA A 48 -4.39 1.33 1.39
N VAL A 49 -3.73 0.18 1.38
CA VAL A 49 -3.57 -0.67 0.19
C VAL A 49 -4.93 -1.16 -0.29
N LYS A 50 -5.77 -1.62 0.65
CA LYS A 50 -7.11 -2.09 0.34
C LYS A 50 -7.97 -0.97 -0.22
N ALA A 51 -7.91 0.23 0.36
CA ALA A 51 -8.63 1.40 -0.15
C ALA A 51 -8.15 1.84 -1.55
N ALA A 52 -6.85 1.77 -1.82
CA ALA A 52 -6.27 2.13 -3.11
C ALA A 52 -6.63 1.11 -4.23
N LEU A 53 -6.87 -0.15 -3.89
CA LEU A 53 -7.16 -1.23 -4.84
C LEU A 53 -8.63 -1.66 -4.89
N ALA A 54 -9.48 -1.13 -4.01
CA ALA A 54 -10.93 -1.38 -4.00
C ALA A 54 -11.71 -0.44 -4.93
N GLY A 55 -11.02 0.41 -5.70
CA GLY A 55 -11.59 1.28 -6.73
C GLY A 55 -11.86 0.56 -8.05
#